data_AF-S9W5I9-F1
#
_entry.id   AF-S9W5I9-F1
#
_cell.length_a   1.000
_cell.length_b   1.000
_cell.length_c   1.000
_cell.angle_alpha   90.00
_cell.angle_beta   90.00
_cell.angle_gamma   90.00
#
_symmetry.space_group_name_H-M   'P 1'
#
loop_
_entity.id
_entity.type
_entity.pdbx_description
1 polymer ?
#
loop_
_entity_poly.entity_id
_entity_poly.type
_entity_poly.pdbx_seq_one_letter_code
_entity_poly.pdbx_strand_id
1 'polypeptide(L)'
;MEEQDALLKLQKHFEAQFGNVEGILPVQVQSSNEQSENDNEGSDEENQEESEQNFSEEEEWTPFSSSSSIVRISHQEKEKPIVLSAPGKSSFFKKMPKLETEEDLKIKRKNELLRRKSSRGEEKDETPENEAEDLKNDIELQKLLRESHLLHEASSRTGETNLVAHGKIRQKVIQQHIKELGGKEKEQKMPMAARRGMAQKRKHVDRIIEKEARESGTVLAKKAKQPKKQKKGFVPGTFSLPGKFVGGTLRLPKNMAP
;
A
#
# COMPACT_ATOMS: atom_id res chain seq x y z
N MET A 1 -14.90 45.90 15.83
CA MET A 1 -13.61 45.63 16.51
C MET A 1 -13.44 44.15 16.83
N GLU A 2 -14.51 43.37 17.05
CA GLU A 2 -14.45 41.96 17.43
C GLU A 2 -13.95 41.01 16.31
N GLU A 3 -14.31 41.25 15.05
CA GLU A 3 -13.89 40.40 13.92
C GLU A 3 -12.36 40.44 13.68
N GLN A 4 -11.75 41.61 13.87
CA GLN A 4 -10.29 41.77 13.73
C GLN A 4 -9.54 41.06 14.86
N ASP A 5 -10.10 41.04 16.07
CA ASP A 5 -9.51 40.33 17.22
C ASP A 5 -9.61 38.81 17.06
N ALA A 6 -10.71 38.32 16.46
CA ALA A 6 -10.87 36.90 16.15
C ALA A 6 -9.82 36.41 15.12
N LEU A 7 -9.58 37.20 14.07
CA LEU A 7 -8.56 36.88 13.05
C LEU A 7 -7.14 36.89 13.62
N LEU A 8 -6.82 37.87 14.48
CA LEU A 8 -5.53 37.93 15.16
C LEU A 8 -5.30 36.73 16.08
N LYS A 9 -6.33 36.26 16.79
CA LYS A 9 -6.24 35.05 17.62
C LYS A 9 -5.98 33.79 16.79
N LEU A 10 -6.64 33.64 15.64
CA LEU A 10 -6.43 32.50 14.75
C LEU A 10 -5.00 32.53 14.17
N GLN A 11 -4.54 33.70 13.70
CA GLN A 11 -3.18 33.86 13.20
C GLN A 11 -2.14 33.50 14.28
N LYS A 12 -2.31 34.00 15.51
CA LYS A 12 -1.40 33.71 16.62
C LYS A 12 -1.37 32.22 16.99
N HIS A 13 -2.53 31.55 16.96
CA HIS A 13 -2.61 30.11 17.20
C HIS A 13 -1.92 29.31 16.10
N PHE A 14 -2.07 29.74 14.84
CA PHE A 14 -1.42 29.13 13.69
C PHE A 14 0.12 29.28 13.76
N GLU A 15 0.61 30.50 14.02
CA GLU A 15 2.06 30.75 14.17
C GLU A 15 2.68 29.96 15.34
N ALA A 16 1.93 29.75 16.44
CA ALA A 16 2.39 28.93 17.55
C ALA A 16 2.50 27.43 17.21
N GLN A 17 1.62 26.92 16.36
CA GLN A 17 1.62 25.51 15.94
C GLN A 17 2.61 25.20 14.82
N PHE A 18 2.78 26.13 13.87
CA PHE A 18 3.51 25.89 12.62
C PHE A 18 4.78 26.74 12.46
N GLY A 19 5.05 27.65 13.41
CA GLY A 19 6.15 28.62 13.32
C GLY A 19 5.80 29.82 12.44
N ASN A 20 6.65 30.86 12.50
CA ASN A 20 6.45 32.09 11.74
C ASN A 20 6.49 31.81 10.23
N VAL A 21 5.43 32.22 9.54
CA VAL A 21 5.29 32.08 8.08
C VAL A 21 5.95 33.28 7.39
N GLU A 22 7.23 33.52 7.67
CA GLU A 22 7.99 34.58 6.99
C GLU A 22 8.26 34.15 5.54
N GLY A 23 7.49 34.69 4.58
CA GLY A 23 7.76 34.52 3.15
C GLY A 23 6.54 34.29 2.25
N ILE A 24 5.33 34.13 2.79
CA ILE A 24 4.12 33.97 1.98
C ILE A 24 3.42 35.32 1.85
N LEU A 25 3.41 35.89 0.64
CA LEU A 25 2.63 37.09 0.33
C LEU A 25 1.14 36.78 0.51
N PRO A 26 0.35 37.67 1.14
CA PRO A 26 -1.08 37.44 1.33
C PRO A 26 -1.77 37.31 -0.03
N VAL A 27 -2.48 36.21 -0.23
CA VAL A 27 -3.34 35.99 -1.40
C VAL A 27 -4.48 37.00 -1.31
N GLN A 28 -4.54 37.94 -2.25
CA GLN A 28 -5.68 38.85 -2.41
C GLN A 28 -6.89 38.05 -2.87
N VAL A 29 -7.84 37.84 -1.95
CA VAL A 29 -9.15 37.28 -2.28
C VAL A 29 -9.95 38.38 -2.99
N GLN A 30 -10.13 38.23 -4.31
CA GLN A 30 -11.04 39.08 -5.09
C GLN A 30 -12.48 38.69 -4.76
N SER A 31 -13.24 39.60 -4.17
CA SER A 31 -14.68 39.47 -3.95
C SER A 31 -15.42 39.81 -5.25
N SER A 32 -15.83 38.81 -6.04
CA SER A 32 -16.83 38.98 -7.09
C SER A 32 -18.15 38.36 -6.66
N ASN A 33 -19.03 39.24 -6.21
CA ASN A 33 -20.46 39.02 -6.03
C ASN A 33 -21.14 39.11 -7.40
N GLU A 34 -21.55 38.00 -8.00
CA GLU A 34 -22.51 38.00 -9.11
C GLU A 34 -23.53 36.87 -8.94
N GLN A 35 -24.79 37.29 -8.97
CA GLN A 35 -25.99 36.47 -9.01
C GLN A 35 -26.01 35.63 -10.30
N SER A 36 -26.41 34.36 -10.20
CA SER A 36 -27.11 33.70 -11.30
C SER A 36 -28.20 32.78 -10.74
N GLU A 37 -29.44 33.19 -10.99
CA GLU A 37 -30.60 32.33 -11.04
C GLU A 37 -30.51 31.49 -12.32
N ASN A 38 -30.63 30.17 -12.25
CA ASN A 38 -31.66 29.45 -13.00
C ASN A 38 -31.78 27.97 -12.59
N ASP A 39 -33.01 27.50 -12.72
CA ASP A 39 -33.61 26.21 -12.39
C ASP A 39 -32.95 25.00 -13.08
N ASN A 40 -32.93 23.84 -12.42
CA ASN A 40 -33.96 22.79 -12.61
C ASN A 40 -33.53 21.39 -12.12
N GLU A 41 -34.51 20.68 -11.54
CA GLU A 41 -34.73 19.22 -11.51
C GLU A 41 -33.81 18.27 -10.72
N GLY A 42 -34.26 17.97 -9.49
CA GLY A 42 -34.72 16.61 -9.12
C GLY A 42 -33.69 15.54 -8.76
N SER A 43 -33.49 15.29 -7.46
CA SER A 43 -33.37 13.93 -6.91
C SER A 43 -33.39 13.94 -5.38
N ASP A 44 -34.51 13.50 -4.83
CA ASP A 44 -34.68 12.64 -3.64
C ASP A 44 -33.43 12.38 -2.77
N GLU A 45 -33.33 13.04 -1.60
CA GLU A 45 -32.44 12.62 -0.51
C GLU A 45 -33.16 12.70 0.84
N GLU A 46 -33.06 11.59 1.56
CA GLU A 46 -33.83 11.21 2.73
C GLU A 46 -33.38 11.97 4.00
N ASN A 47 -34.38 12.35 4.80
CA ASN A 47 -34.28 12.89 6.16
C ASN A 47 -33.37 12.05 7.07
N GLN A 48 -32.35 12.68 7.67
CA GLN A 48 -31.80 12.26 8.95
C GLN A 48 -31.76 13.45 9.91
N GLU A 49 -32.63 13.36 10.91
CA GLU A 49 -32.69 14.21 12.09
C GLU A 49 -31.44 13.95 12.95
N GLU A 50 -30.58 14.95 13.16
CA GLU A 50 -29.65 14.97 14.29
C GLU A 50 -29.93 16.16 15.20
N SER A 51 -30.31 15.81 16.43
CA SER A 51 -30.69 16.69 17.53
C SER A 51 -29.49 17.46 18.08
N GLU A 52 -29.60 18.79 18.04
CA GLU A 52 -28.72 19.72 18.76
C GLU A 52 -28.94 19.60 20.27
N GLN A 53 -27.88 19.29 21.03
CA GLN A 53 -27.85 19.50 22.48
C GLN A 53 -26.77 20.52 22.83
N ASN A 54 -27.28 21.66 23.27
CA ASN A 54 -26.60 22.81 23.84
C ASN A 54 -26.01 22.46 25.22
N PHE A 55 -24.71 22.66 25.43
CA PHE A 55 -24.12 22.70 26.78
C PHE A 55 -23.19 23.92 26.88
N SER A 56 -23.72 24.93 27.55
CA SER A 56 -23.02 26.11 28.05
C SER A 56 -22.52 25.80 29.45
N GLU A 57 -21.22 25.95 29.71
CA GLU A 57 -20.72 26.16 31.07
C GLU A 57 -19.39 26.93 30.99
N GLU A 58 -19.45 28.18 31.44
CA GLU A 58 -18.33 29.10 31.64
C GLU A 58 -17.69 28.77 32.99
N GLU A 59 -16.38 28.52 33.03
CA GLU A 59 -15.60 28.51 34.27
C GLU A 59 -14.42 29.47 34.19
N GLU A 60 -14.54 30.49 35.03
CA GLU A 60 -13.69 31.66 35.23
C GLU A 60 -12.44 31.29 36.06
N TRP A 61 -11.26 31.30 35.43
CA TRP A 61 -9.99 30.97 36.09
C TRP A 61 -9.34 32.22 36.68
N THR A 62 -9.24 32.31 38.02
CA THR A 62 -8.60 33.42 38.72
C THR A 62 -7.08 33.20 38.89
N PRO A 63 -6.25 34.25 38.74
CA PRO A 63 -4.79 34.13 38.83
C PRO A 63 -4.30 34.18 40.29
N PHE A 64 -3.58 33.13 40.72
CA PHE A 64 -2.97 33.05 42.04
C PHE A 64 -1.77 34.02 42.17
N SER A 65 -1.80 34.81 43.25
CA SER A 65 -0.86 35.89 43.59
C SER A 65 0.45 35.37 44.19
N SER A 66 1.56 36.02 43.80
CA SER A 66 2.94 35.81 44.22
C SER A 66 3.21 35.85 45.73
N SER A 67 4.11 34.98 46.21
CA SER A 67 5.10 35.38 47.21
C SER A 67 6.36 34.51 47.16
N SER A 68 7.49 35.14 46.85
CA SER A 68 8.83 34.55 46.82
C SER A 68 9.41 34.44 48.23
N SER A 69 9.73 33.23 48.69
CA SER A 69 10.51 32.99 49.91
C SER A 69 11.84 32.33 49.57
N ILE A 70 12.95 32.89 50.08
CA ILE A 70 14.31 32.42 49.83
C ILE A 70 14.72 31.52 51.02
N VAL A 71 15.02 30.24 50.74
CA VAL A 71 15.50 29.27 51.74
C VAL A 71 17.04 29.20 51.65
N ARG A 72 17.73 29.50 52.75
CA ARG A 72 19.20 29.47 52.84
C ARG A 72 19.64 28.15 53.49
N ILE A 73 20.27 27.26 52.73
CA ILE A 73 20.77 25.96 53.21
C ILE A 73 22.28 26.07 53.40
N SER A 74 22.77 25.96 54.64
CA SER A 74 24.21 25.82 54.93
C SER A 74 24.57 24.35 55.09
N HIS A 75 25.55 23.87 54.32
CA HIS A 75 26.10 22.53 54.45
C HIS A 75 27.37 22.60 55.31
N GLN A 76 27.35 22.00 56.50
CA GLN A 76 28.59 21.67 57.22
C GLN A 76 28.91 20.19 56.97
N GLU A 77 29.95 19.94 56.19
CA GLU A 77 30.42 18.59 55.90
C GLU A 77 31.12 18.00 57.12
N LYS A 78 30.59 16.89 57.64
CA LYS A 78 31.31 16.01 58.58
C LYS A 78 31.65 14.74 57.84
N GLU A 79 32.91 14.60 57.45
CA GLU A 79 33.42 13.39 56.81
C GLU A 79 33.43 12.23 57.82
N LYS A 80 32.77 11.12 57.48
CA LYS A 80 32.95 9.82 58.13
C LYS A 80 33.66 8.90 57.13
N PRO A 81 34.72 8.18 57.51
CA PRO A 81 35.41 7.29 56.58
C PRO A 81 34.54 6.07 56.27
N ILE A 82 34.22 5.88 54.99
CA ILE A 82 33.49 4.72 54.49
C ILE A 82 34.49 3.59 54.24
N VAL A 83 34.41 2.52 55.03
CA VAL A 83 35.13 1.26 54.76
C VAL A 83 34.38 0.52 53.65
N LEU A 84 34.92 0.54 52.42
CA LEU A 84 34.37 -0.19 51.28
C LEU A 84 34.95 -1.61 51.23
N SER A 85 34.21 -2.59 51.73
CA SER A 85 34.38 -3.98 51.30
C SER A 85 33.01 -4.60 51.06
N ALA A 86 32.61 -4.66 49.78
CA ALA A 86 31.51 -5.49 49.32
C ALA A 86 31.72 -5.83 47.82
N PRO A 87 31.76 -7.12 47.45
CA PRO A 87 31.82 -7.57 46.05
C PRO A 87 30.44 -7.47 45.40
N GLY A 88 29.93 -6.25 45.22
CA GLY A 88 28.59 -5.99 44.65
C GLY A 88 28.58 -5.05 43.45
N LYS A 89 29.74 -4.52 43.04
CA LYS A 89 29.80 -3.40 42.07
C LYS A 89 29.76 -3.82 40.60
N SER A 90 29.80 -5.12 40.25
CA SER A 90 29.84 -5.54 38.83
C SER A 90 28.47 -5.67 38.16
N SER A 91 27.35 -5.59 38.88
CA SER A 91 26.01 -5.66 38.26
C SER A 91 25.58 -4.35 37.60
N PHE A 92 26.07 -3.20 38.09
CA PHE A 92 25.79 -1.89 37.50
C PHE A 92 26.53 -1.67 36.16
N PHE A 93 27.72 -2.26 35.99
CA PHE A 93 28.47 -2.17 34.72
C PHE A 93 27.95 -3.08 33.61
N LYS A 94 27.09 -4.07 33.90
CA LYS A 94 26.46 -4.91 32.86
C LYS A 94 25.36 -4.20 32.06
N LYS A 95 24.85 -3.07 32.57
CA LYS A 95 23.86 -2.21 31.89
C LYS A 95 24.47 -1.01 31.20
N MET A 96 25.79 -0.79 31.31
CA MET A 96 26.44 0.26 30.54
C MET A 96 26.61 -0.22 29.09
N PRO A 97 26.31 0.62 28.08
CA PRO A 97 26.65 0.30 26.71
C PRO A 97 28.15 0.04 26.64
N LYS A 98 28.54 -1.14 26.14
CA LYS A 98 29.95 -1.49 25.99
C LYS A 98 30.58 -0.43 25.10
N LEU A 99 31.53 0.35 25.65
CA LEU A 99 32.37 1.22 24.84
C LEU A 99 33.17 0.30 23.93
N GLU A 100 32.86 0.38 22.64
CA GLU A 100 33.48 -0.44 21.61
C GLU A 100 34.97 -0.12 21.59
N THR A 101 35.80 -1.15 21.79
CA THR A 101 37.25 -0.98 21.65
C THR A 101 37.57 -0.67 20.19
N GLU A 102 38.73 -0.04 19.91
CA GLU A 102 39.11 0.23 18.51
C GLU A 102 39.14 -1.03 17.65
N GLU A 103 39.38 -2.19 18.25
CA GLU A 103 39.34 -3.49 17.57
C GLU A 103 37.90 -3.89 17.23
N ASP A 104 36.93 -3.69 18.13
CA ASP A 104 35.51 -3.93 17.85
C ASP A 104 34.98 -3.00 16.77
N LEU A 105 35.41 -1.72 16.78
CA LEU A 105 35.09 -0.75 15.74
C LEU A 105 35.72 -1.14 14.40
N LYS A 106 36.96 -1.66 14.40
CA LYS A 106 37.62 -2.17 13.19
C LYS A 106 36.94 -3.44 12.67
N ILE A 107 36.49 -4.34 13.54
CA ILE A 107 35.74 -5.54 13.17
C ILE A 107 34.37 -5.16 12.62
N LYS A 108 33.66 -4.21 13.25
CA LYS A 108 32.39 -3.69 12.74
C LYS A 108 32.55 -2.96 11.41
N ARG A 109 33.55 -2.09 11.26
CA ARG A 109 33.87 -1.47 9.96
C ARG A 109 34.24 -2.51 8.92
N LYS A 110 35.04 -3.52 9.28
CA LYS A 110 35.41 -4.59 8.36
C LYS A 110 34.18 -5.41 7.95
N ASN A 111 33.29 -5.72 8.88
CA ASN A 111 32.05 -6.44 8.60
C ASN A 111 31.06 -5.58 7.80
N GLU A 112 30.98 -4.29 8.07
CA GLU A 112 30.16 -3.35 7.31
C GLU A 112 30.73 -3.13 5.90
N LEU A 113 32.05 -3.05 5.77
CA LEU A 113 32.75 -3.01 4.49
C LEU A 113 32.59 -4.33 3.73
N LEU A 114 32.58 -5.49 4.39
CA LEU A 114 32.29 -6.77 3.77
C LEU A 114 30.83 -6.85 3.29
N ARG A 115 29.86 -6.35 4.07
CA ARG A 115 28.45 -6.23 3.67
C ARG A 115 28.25 -5.22 2.52
N ARG A 116 29.01 -4.13 2.52
CA ARG A 116 29.01 -3.12 1.46
C ARG A 116 29.78 -3.59 0.22
N LYS A 117 30.75 -4.50 0.36
CA LYS A 117 31.51 -5.09 -0.74
C LYS A 117 30.77 -6.28 -1.36
N SER A 118 29.92 -6.98 -0.61
CA SER A 118 28.91 -7.89 -1.18
C SER A 118 27.76 -7.15 -1.89
N SER A 119 27.54 -5.86 -1.60
CA SER A 119 26.54 -5.03 -2.30
C SER A 119 27.12 -4.09 -3.35
N ARG A 120 28.45 -4.05 -3.54
CA ARG A 120 29.14 -3.12 -4.47
C ARG A 120 30.24 -3.80 -5.30
N GLY A 121 30.40 -5.12 -5.15
CA GLY A 121 31.47 -5.90 -5.77
C GLY A 121 31.04 -6.75 -6.94
N GLU A 122 29.77 -6.73 -7.32
CA GLU A 122 29.33 -7.33 -8.57
C GLU A 122 28.64 -6.22 -9.35
N GLU A 123 29.32 -5.72 -10.38
CA GLU A 123 28.65 -5.57 -11.68
C GLU A 123 28.14 -6.98 -12.03
N LYS A 124 27.07 -7.40 -11.35
CA LYS A 124 26.27 -8.53 -11.75
C LYS A 124 25.77 -8.08 -13.09
N ASP A 125 26.21 -8.77 -14.14
CA ASP A 125 25.45 -8.83 -15.37
C ASP A 125 23.97 -8.83 -14.98
N GLU A 126 23.20 -7.87 -15.48
CA GLU A 126 21.75 -7.77 -15.32
C GLU A 126 21.13 -9.00 -15.99
N THR A 127 21.33 -10.16 -15.38
CA THR A 127 20.71 -11.40 -15.79
C THR A 127 19.27 -11.32 -15.32
N PRO A 128 18.32 -11.83 -16.12
CA PRO A 128 16.89 -11.78 -15.78
C PRO A 128 16.57 -12.50 -14.46
N GLU A 129 17.49 -13.34 -13.96
CA GLU A 129 17.37 -14.02 -12.67
C GLU A 129 17.56 -13.07 -11.49
N ASN A 130 18.55 -12.16 -11.56
CA ASN A 130 18.76 -11.15 -10.51
C ASN A 130 17.59 -10.16 -10.44
N GLU A 131 17.10 -9.66 -11.59
CA GLU A 131 15.94 -8.76 -11.63
C GLU A 131 14.68 -9.44 -11.06
N ALA A 132 14.45 -10.72 -11.37
CA ALA A 132 13.33 -11.46 -10.82
C ALA A 132 13.45 -11.70 -9.31
N GLU A 133 14.67 -11.80 -8.76
CA GLU A 133 14.90 -11.88 -7.31
C GLU A 133 14.68 -10.52 -6.62
N ASP A 134 15.18 -9.44 -7.21
CA ASP A 134 14.99 -8.09 -6.69
C ASP A 134 13.51 -7.69 -6.72
N LEU A 135 12.81 -7.99 -7.82
CA LEU A 135 11.36 -7.79 -7.91
C LEU A 135 10.60 -8.62 -6.86
N LYS A 136 11.06 -9.83 -6.50
CA LYS A 136 10.43 -10.61 -5.42
C LYS A 136 10.61 -9.96 -4.05
N ASN A 137 11.75 -9.29 -3.84
CA ASN A 137 12.09 -8.63 -2.57
C ASN A 137 11.36 -7.28 -2.43
N ASP A 138 11.11 -6.58 -3.54
CA ASP A 138 10.39 -5.29 -3.54
C ASP A 138 8.86 -5.46 -3.66
N ILE A 139 8.20 -5.48 -2.50
CA ILE A 139 6.74 -5.61 -2.40
C ILE A 139 6.03 -4.35 -2.94
N GLU A 140 6.62 -3.17 -2.79
CA GLU A 140 5.99 -1.92 -3.22
C GLU A 140 5.99 -1.81 -4.74
N LEU A 141 7.10 -2.16 -5.38
CA LEU A 141 7.19 -2.23 -6.84
C LEU A 141 6.27 -3.31 -7.41
N GLN A 142 6.18 -4.49 -6.78
CA GLN A 142 5.20 -5.51 -7.19
C GLN A 142 3.76 -4.99 -7.18
N LYS A 143 3.37 -4.28 -6.11
CA LYS A 143 2.04 -3.69 -5.97
C LYS A 143 1.78 -2.66 -7.07
N LEU A 144 2.71 -1.72 -7.26
CA LEU A 144 2.61 -0.69 -8.28
C LEU A 144 2.46 -1.28 -9.68
N LEU A 145 3.28 -2.28 -10.04
CA LEU A 145 3.21 -2.93 -11.35
C LEU A 145 1.87 -3.64 -11.57
N ARG A 146 1.37 -4.36 -10.56
CA ARG A 146 0.11 -5.10 -10.65
C ARG A 146 -1.13 -4.21 -10.65
N GLU A 147 -1.09 -3.09 -9.95
CA GLU A 147 -2.20 -2.15 -9.83
C GLU A 147 -2.17 -1.04 -10.89
N SER A 148 -1.08 -0.92 -11.65
CA SER A 148 -0.87 0.13 -12.66
C SER A 148 -2.06 0.33 -13.60
N HIS A 149 -2.77 -0.74 -14.00
CA HIS A 149 -3.96 -0.62 -14.84
C HIS A 149 -5.13 0.07 -14.12
N LEU A 150 -5.36 -0.21 -12.83
CA LEU A 150 -6.41 0.45 -12.04
C LEU A 150 -6.07 1.92 -11.79
N LEU A 151 -4.80 2.23 -11.52
CA LEU A 151 -4.31 3.60 -11.36
C LEU A 151 -4.37 4.36 -12.69
N HIS A 152 -4.04 3.71 -13.80
CA HIS A 152 -4.11 4.31 -15.13
C HIS A 152 -5.56 4.55 -15.57
N GLU A 153 -6.48 3.62 -15.31
CA GLU A 153 -7.92 3.84 -15.53
C GLU A 153 -8.46 4.98 -14.67
N ALA A 154 -7.97 5.14 -13.45
CA ALA A 154 -8.31 6.26 -12.59
C ALA A 154 -7.81 7.58 -13.16
N SER A 155 -6.52 7.63 -13.48
CA SER A 155 -5.85 8.80 -14.04
C SER A 155 -6.47 9.22 -15.37
N SER A 156 -6.84 8.25 -16.22
CA SER A 156 -7.54 8.53 -17.49
C SER A 156 -8.92 9.15 -17.30
N ARG A 157 -9.57 8.94 -16.15
CA ARG A 157 -10.88 9.54 -15.84
C ARG A 157 -10.77 10.93 -15.22
N THR A 158 -9.79 11.15 -14.36
CA THR A 158 -9.64 12.42 -13.61
C THR A 158 -8.63 13.38 -14.23
N GLY A 159 -7.80 12.91 -15.17
CA GLY A 159 -6.69 13.67 -15.75
C GLY A 159 -5.48 13.82 -14.83
N GLU A 160 -5.56 13.35 -13.58
CA GLU A 160 -4.51 13.48 -12.57
C GLU A 160 -3.67 12.21 -12.48
N THR A 161 -2.34 12.36 -12.47
CA THR A 161 -1.36 11.27 -12.40
C THR A 161 -0.98 10.96 -10.95
N ASN A 162 -1.97 10.57 -10.14
CA ASN A 162 -1.72 10.18 -8.75
C ASN A 162 -1.27 8.72 -8.67
N LEU A 163 -0.10 8.48 -8.06
CA LEU A 163 0.42 7.13 -7.81
C LEU A 163 -0.25 6.45 -6.60
N VAL A 164 -1.07 7.18 -5.85
CA VAL A 164 -1.76 6.69 -4.66
C VAL A 164 -3.21 6.40 -5.01
N ALA A 165 -3.68 5.20 -4.65
CA ALA A 165 -5.07 4.82 -4.84
C ALA A 165 -5.98 5.51 -3.80
N HIS A 166 -6.96 6.28 -4.28
CA HIS A 166 -7.97 6.94 -3.44
C HIS A 166 -9.39 6.43 -3.70
N GLY A 167 -10.28 6.63 -2.72
CA GLY A 167 -11.71 6.35 -2.81
C GLY A 167 -12.07 4.94 -3.32
N LYS A 168 -12.85 4.87 -4.41
CA LYS A 168 -13.32 3.61 -5.03
C LYS A 168 -12.17 2.79 -5.62
N ILE A 169 -11.09 3.43 -6.08
CA ILE A 169 -9.92 2.73 -6.65
C ILE A 169 -9.16 2.01 -5.53
N ARG A 170 -9.00 2.65 -4.37
CA ARG A 170 -8.42 2.04 -3.17
C ARG A 170 -9.15 0.75 -2.80
N GLN A 171 -10.48 0.73 -2.85
CA GLN A 171 -11.26 -0.47 -2.56
C GLN A 171 -10.99 -1.61 -3.56
N LYS A 172 -10.90 -1.30 -4.86
CA LYS A 172 -10.56 -2.29 -5.91
C LYS A 172 -9.14 -2.84 -5.74
N VAL A 173 -8.18 -1.96 -5.44
CA VAL A 173 -6.80 -2.34 -5.13
C VAL A 173 -6.75 -3.29 -3.93
N ILE A 174 -7.44 -2.96 -2.84
CA ILE A 174 -7.50 -3.83 -1.65
C ILE A 174 -8.13 -5.19 -1.99
N GLN A 175 -9.19 -5.22 -2.80
CA GLN A 175 -9.80 -6.47 -3.26
C GLN A 175 -8.83 -7.31 -4.11
N GLN A 176 -8.05 -6.67 -4.99
CA GLN A 176 -7.01 -7.34 -5.77
C GLN A 176 -5.92 -7.93 -4.86
N HIS A 177 -5.48 -7.20 -3.84
CA HIS A 177 -4.53 -7.72 -2.85
C HIS A 177 -5.05 -8.92 -2.09
N ILE A 178 -6.30 -8.86 -1.63
CA ILE A 178 -6.93 -9.99 -0.94
C ILE A 178 -6.97 -11.21 -1.85
N LYS A 179 -7.26 -11.03 -3.14
CA LYS A 179 -7.25 -12.11 -4.13
C LYS A 179 -5.86 -12.70 -4.37
N GLU A 180 -4.83 -11.86 -4.44
CA GLU A 180 -3.43 -12.31 -4.59
C GLU A 180 -2.94 -13.11 -3.38
N LEU A 181 -3.38 -12.74 -2.17
CA LEU A 181 -3.14 -13.50 -0.94
C LEU A 181 -3.95 -14.81 -0.86
N GLY A 182 -4.73 -15.16 -1.89
CA GLY A 182 -5.53 -16.39 -1.96
C GLY A 182 -6.99 -16.24 -1.54
N GLY A 183 -7.45 -15.00 -1.35
CA GLY A 183 -8.86 -14.68 -1.11
C GLY A 183 -9.74 -15.07 -2.29
N LYS A 184 -10.90 -15.67 -1.99
CA LYS A 184 -11.86 -16.11 -3.00
C LYS A 184 -12.91 -15.02 -3.19
N GLU A 185 -12.97 -14.48 -4.40
CA GLU A 185 -14.02 -13.55 -4.81
C GLU A 185 -15.32 -14.31 -5.11
N LYS A 186 -16.42 -13.86 -4.53
CA LYS A 186 -17.76 -14.39 -4.86
C LYS A 186 -18.30 -13.62 -6.06
N GLU A 187 -18.60 -14.32 -7.15
CA GLU A 187 -19.30 -13.71 -8.28
C GLU A 187 -20.68 -13.19 -7.83
N GLN A 188 -21.04 -11.98 -8.24
CA GLN A 188 -22.38 -11.46 -8.05
C GLN A 188 -23.41 -12.38 -8.74
N LYS A 189 -24.52 -12.65 -8.06
CA LYS A 189 -25.61 -13.47 -8.61
C LYS A 189 -26.23 -12.76 -9.82
N MET A 190 -25.87 -13.22 -11.02
CA MET A 190 -26.41 -12.72 -12.29
C MET A 190 -27.17 -13.82 -13.04
N PRO A 191 -28.23 -13.49 -13.80
CA PRO A 191 -28.91 -14.44 -14.68
C PRO A 191 -27.97 -15.07 -15.70
N MET A 192 -28.21 -16.33 -16.04
CA MET A 192 -27.37 -17.10 -16.97
C MET A 192 -27.19 -16.43 -18.33
N ALA A 193 -28.27 -15.85 -18.88
CA ALA A 193 -28.25 -15.16 -20.17
C ALA A 193 -27.32 -13.94 -20.13
N ALA A 194 -27.48 -13.06 -19.12
CA ALA A 194 -26.65 -11.88 -18.92
C ALA A 194 -25.17 -12.26 -18.72
N ARG A 195 -24.90 -13.24 -17.86
CA ARG A 195 -23.53 -13.71 -17.61
C ARG A 195 -22.85 -14.23 -18.89
N ARG A 196 -23.58 -14.99 -19.71
CA ARG A 196 -23.07 -15.48 -21.00
C ARG A 196 -22.85 -14.32 -21.99
N GLY A 197 -23.79 -13.38 -22.08
CA GLY A 197 -23.69 -12.21 -22.95
C GLY A 197 -22.47 -11.34 -22.62
N MET A 198 -22.24 -11.03 -21.34
CA MET A 198 -21.07 -10.27 -20.90
C MET A 198 -19.76 -11.00 -21.23
N ALA A 199 -19.70 -12.31 -21.00
CA ALA A 199 -18.53 -13.11 -21.33
C ALA A 199 -18.25 -13.17 -22.84
N GLN A 200 -19.31 -13.25 -23.67
CA GLN A 200 -19.19 -13.21 -25.12
C GLN A 200 -18.73 -11.84 -25.62
N LYS A 201 -19.31 -10.74 -25.09
CA LYS A 201 -18.93 -9.37 -25.44
C LYS A 201 -17.46 -9.10 -25.10
N ARG A 202 -17.00 -9.47 -23.90
CA ARG A 202 -15.57 -9.36 -23.51
C ARG A 202 -14.67 -10.10 -24.50
N LYS A 203 -14.99 -11.34 -24.85
CA LYS A 203 -14.24 -12.11 -25.86
C LYS A 203 -14.27 -11.49 -27.26
N HIS A 204 -15.38 -10.85 -27.63
CA HIS A 204 -15.50 -10.20 -28.92
C HIS A 204 -14.62 -8.94 -28.99
N VAL A 205 -14.67 -8.09 -27.96
CA VAL A 205 -13.81 -6.91 -27.84
C VAL A 205 -12.34 -7.31 -27.84
N ASP A 206 -11.96 -8.32 -27.06
CA ASP A 206 -10.60 -8.86 -27.04
C ASP A 206 -10.12 -9.29 -28.44
N ARG A 207 -10.99 -9.96 -29.22
CA ARG A 207 -10.65 -10.39 -30.59
C ARG A 207 -10.49 -9.21 -31.55
N ILE A 208 -11.30 -8.16 -31.39
CA ILE A 208 -11.16 -6.95 -32.20
C ILE A 208 -9.81 -6.30 -31.89
N ILE A 209 -9.49 -6.10 -30.62
CA ILE A 209 -8.21 -5.52 -30.18
C ILE A 209 -7.02 -6.35 -30.67
N GLU A 210 -7.09 -7.68 -30.55
CA GLU A 210 -6.02 -8.58 -31.03
C GLU A 210 -5.88 -8.54 -32.56
N LYS A 211 -6.99 -8.42 -33.29
CA LYS A 211 -6.98 -8.31 -34.76
C LYS A 211 -6.39 -6.96 -35.21
N GLU A 212 -6.83 -5.87 -34.60
CA GLU A 212 -6.34 -4.52 -34.88
C GLU A 212 -4.85 -4.39 -34.52
N ALA A 213 -4.41 -4.95 -33.40
CA ALA A 213 -3.00 -4.99 -33.03
C ALA A 213 -2.18 -5.79 -34.04
N ARG A 214 -2.70 -6.94 -34.53
CA ARG A 214 -2.04 -7.75 -35.55
C ARG A 214 -1.94 -7.03 -36.91
N GLU A 215 -2.97 -6.26 -37.27
CA GLU A 215 -3.01 -5.50 -38.52
C GLU A 215 -2.12 -4.25 -38.47
N SER A 216 -2.06 -3.57 -37.32
CA SER A 216 -1.18 -2.41 -37.10
C SER A 216 0.28 -2.79 -36.79
N GLY A 217 0.57 -4.06 -36.50
CA GLY A 217 1.89 -4.51 -36.06
C GLY A 217 2.21 -4.20 -34.59
N THR A 218 1.21 -3.82 -33.78
CA THR A 218 1.36 -3.56 -32.35
C THR A 218 1.49 -4.87 -31.56
N VAL A 219 2.50 -4.98 -30.70
CA VAL A 219 2.72 -6.18 -29.87
C VAL A 219 1.90 -6.09 -28.58
N LEU A 220 1.01 -7.06 -28.35
CA LEU A 220 0.24 -7.20 -27.11
C LEU A 220 0.89 -8.18 -26.12
N ALA A 221 0.66 -7.96 -24.83
CA ALA A 221 1.09 -8.86 -23.77
C ALA A 221 0.44 -10.25 -23.91
N LYS A 222 1.23 -11.31 -23.67
CA LYS A 222 0.74 -12.69 -23.76
C LYS A 222 -0.17 -13.00 -22.57
N LYS A 223 -1.44 -13.27 -22.84
CA LYS A 223 -2.40 -13.73 -21.82
C LYS A 223 -2.01 -15.12 -21.30
N ALA A 224 -2.14 -15.34 -19.98
CA ALA A 224 -1.93 -16.65 -19.38
C ALA A 224 -2.90 -17.69 -19.96
N LYS A 225 -2.38 -18.88 -20.29
CA LYS A 225 -3.21 -19.99 -20.78
C LYS A 225 -4.15 -20.42 -19.67
N GLN A 226 -5.45 -20.28 -19.91
CA GLN A 226 -6.45 -20.80 -18.98
C GLN A 226 -6.22 -22.30 -18.76
N PRO A 227 -6.26 -22.80 -17.52
CA PRO A 227 -6.07 -24.21 -17.25
C PRO A 227 -7.10 -24.97 -18.07
N LYS A 228 -6.63 -25.80 -19.00
CA LYS A 228 -7.52 -26.65 -19.79
C LYS A 228 -8.28 -27.50 -18.79
N LYS A 229 -9.60 -27.31 -18.69
CA LYS A 229 -10.46 -28.29 -18.02
C LYS A 229 -10.15 -29.60 -18.72
N GLN A 230 -9.43 -30.49 -18.05
CA GLN A 230 -9.21 -31.83 -18.56
C GLN A 230 -10.60 -32.38 -18.80
N LYS A 231 -10.96 -32.58 -20.07
CA LYS A 231 -12.17 -33.34 -20.38
C LYS A 231 -11.93 -34.68 -19.69
N LYS A 232 -12.68 -34.96 -18.61
CA LYS A 232 -12.72 -36.30 -18.01
C LYS A 232 -12.81 -37.26 -19.18
N GLY A 233 -11.85 -38.18 -19.23
CA GLY A 233 -11.28 -38.76 -20.45
C GLY A 233 -12.28 -38.94 -21.59
N PHE A 234 -11.81 -38.67 -22.80
CA PHE A 234 -12.27 -39.49 -23.91
C PHE A 234 -11.95 -40.93 -23.51
N VAL A 235 -12.94 -41.61 -22.93
CA VAL A 235 -12.89 -43.05 -22.72
C VAL A 235 -13.09 -43.58 -24.13
N PRO A 236 -12.05 -44.10 -24.80
CA PRO A 236 -12.29 -44.81 -26.04
C PRO A 236 -13.29 -45.91 -25.68
N GLY A 237 -14.48 -45.85 -26.27
CA GLY A 237 -15.50 -46.88 -26.05
C GLY A 237 -14.81 -48.22 -26.26
N THR A 238 -14.84 -49.06 -25.23
CA THR A 238 -14.17 -50.35 -25.21
C THR A 238 -14.87 -51.28 -26.18
N PHE A 239 -14.63 -51.09 -27.48
CA PHE A 239 -14.85 -52.14 -28.45
C PHE A 239 -13.81 -53.21 -28.14
N SER A 240 -14.28 -54.36 -27.62
CA SER A 240 -13.49 -55.57 -27.40
C SER A 240 -13.05 -56.15 -28.75
N LEU A 241 -12.17 -55.45 -29.44
CA LEU A 241 -11.52 -55.94 -30.66
C LEU A 241 -10.41 -56.92 -30.27
N PRO A 242 -10.18 -57.98 -31.05
CA PRO A 242 -9.13 -58.98 -30.79
C PRO A 242 -7.69 -58.42 -30.90
N GLY A 243 -7.53 -57.11 -31.09
CA GLY A 243 -6.24 -56.49 -31.33
C GLY A 243 -6.29 -54.97 -31.21
N LYS A 244 -5.11 -54.34 -31.30
CA LYS A 244 -4.97 -52.88 -31.26
C LYS A 244 -5.02 -52.34 -32.69
N PHE A 245 -5.99 -51.47 -32.98
CA PHE A 245 -6.03 -50.75 -34.25
C PHE A 245 -5.09 -49.54 -34.20
N VAL A 246 -4.02 -49.57 -35.00
CA VAL A 246 -3.02 -48.49 -35.04
C VAL A 246 -2.75 -48.14 -36.50
N GLY A 247 -2.94 -46.86 -36.86
CA GLY A 247 -2.58 -46.35 -38.18
C GLY A 247 -3.27 -47.05 -39.36
N GLY A 248 -4.54 -47.47 -39.19
CA GLY A 248 -5.29 -48.17 -40.25
C GLY A 248 -5.11 -49.69 -40.29
N THR A 249 -4.23 -50.25 -39.45
CA THR A 249 -3.96 -51.70 -39.41
C THR A 249 -4.36 -52.29 -38.06
N LEU A 250 -4.98 -53.48 -38.08
CA LEU A 250 -5.31 -54.24 -36.88
C LEU A 250 -4.12 -55.12 -36.49
N ARG A 251 -3.49 -54.81 -35.36
CA ARG A 251 -2.41 -55.64 -34.79
C ARG A 251 -2.99 -56.71 -33.87
N LEU A 252 -2.96 -57.96 -34.33
CA LEU A 252 -3.36 -59.13 -33.55
C LEU A 252 -2.18 -59.65 -32.72
N PRO A 253 -2.41 -60.13 -31.49
CA PRO A 253 -1.37 -60.76 -30.68
C PRO A 253 -1.04 -62.17 -31.21
N LYS A 254 0.17 -62.65 -30.95
CA LYS A 254 0.72 -63.91 -31.53
C LYS A 254 -0.10 -65.16 -31.21
N ASN A 255 -0.83 -65.15 -30.09
CA ASN A 255 -1.73 -66.22 -29.66
C ASN A 255 -3.07 -66.26 -30.43
N MET A 256 -3.31 -65.30 -31.34
CA MET A 256 -4.48 -65.24 -32.23
C MET A 256 -4.10 -65.35 -33.70
N ALA A 257 -2.82 -65.55 -34.01
CA ALA A 257 -2.38 -65.96 -35.35
C ALA A 257 -2.68 -67.46 -35.52
N PRO A 258 -3.23 -67.90 -36.67
CA PRO A 258 -3.47 -69.31 -36.95
C PRO A 258 -2.16 -70.11 -37.04
#